data_AF-A0A1F4DPR6-F1
#
_entry.id   AF-A0A1F4DPR6-F1
#
_cell.length_a   1.000
_cell.length_b   1.000
_cell.length_c   1.000
_cell.angle_alpha   90.00
_cell.angle_beta   90.00
_cell.angle_gamma   90.00
#
_symmetry.space_group_name_H-M   'P 1'
#
loop_
_entity.id
_entity.type
_entity.pdbx_description
1 polymer ?
#
loop_
_entity_poly.entity_id
_entity_poly.type
_entity_poly.pdbx_seq_one_letter_code
_entity_poly.pdbx_strand_id
1 'polypeptide(L)' 'MKSNGKPKDKDLLGSYAALKRAARRALETARRTGTPCYVMQQGELVDIARAGRIPRRAASR' A
#
# COMPACT_ATOMS: atom_id res chain seq x y z
N MET A 1 -16.77 15.53 14.04
CA MET A 1 -16.32 16.21 12.80
C MET A 1 -15.46 15.25 12.00
N LYS A 2 -15.85 14.90 10.76
CA LYS A 2 -15.04 14.02 9.88
C LYS A 2 -13.85 14.82 9.35
N SER A 3 -12.63 14.48 9.76
CA SER A 3 -11.42 15.05 9.20
C SER A 3 -11.24 14.50 7.78
N ASN A 4 -11.04 15.36 6.78
CA ASN A 4 -10.89 14.99 5.36
C ASN A 4 -9.57 14.25 5.04
N GLY A 5 -9.03 13.46 5.98
CA GLY A 5 -7.87 12.57 5.82
C GLY A 5 -6.54 13.23 5.45
N LYS A 6 -6.54 14.53 5.12
CA LYS A 6 -5.33 15.29 4.78
C LYS A 6 -4.68 15.79 6.06
N PRO A 7 -3.39 15.45 6.29
CA PRO A 7 -2.64 16.08 7.35
C PRO A 7 -2.66 17.59 7.15
N LYS A 8 -3.09 18.33 8.17
CA LYS A 8 -3.07 19.80 8.18
C LYS A 8 -1.75 20.36 8.71
N ASP A 9 -0.97 19.49 9.35
CA ASP A 9 0.39 19.76 9.78
C ASP A 9 1.29 19.93 8.56
N LYS A 10 2.07 21.02 8.54
CA LYS A 10 2.98 21.36 7.44
C LYS A 10 4.04 20.28 7.23
N ASP A 11 4.51 19.64 8.29
CA ASP A 11 5.54 18.60 8.22
C ASP A 11 4.99 17.30 7.63
N LEU A 12 3.68 17.11 7.70
CA LEU A 12 3.00 15.95 7.15
C LEU A 12 2.41 16.22 5.76
N LEU A 13 2.55 17.43 5.21
CA LEU A 13 2.10 17.72 3.85
C LEU A 13 2.87 16.88 2.84
N GLY A 14 2.14 16.18 1.96
CA GLY A 14 2.74 15.31 0.94
C GLY A 14 3.29 13.97 1.44
N SER A 15 3.40 13.77 2.76
CA SER A 15 3.87 12.51 3.37
C SER A 15 3.11 11.29 2.84
N TYR A 16 1.78 11.37 2.77
CA TYR A 16 0.94 10.28 2.26
C TYR A 16 1.26 9.92 0.80
N ALA A 17 1.51 10.92 -0.06
CA ALA A 17 1.90 10.66 -1.45
C ALA A 17 3.31 10.03 -1.53
N ALA A 18 4.25 10.50 -0.70
CA ALA A 18 5.59 9.93 -0.60
C ALA A 18 5.54 8.46 -0.14
N LEU A 19 4.75 8.15 0.89
CA LEU A 19 4.55 6.79 1.39
C LEU A 19 3.98 5.86 0.32
N LYS A 20 2.98 6.30 -0.47
CA LYS A 20 2.46 5.51 -1.59
C LYS A 20 3.53 5.21 -2.65
N ARG A 21 4.36 6.20 -2.99
CA ARG A 21 5.46 6.00 -3.94
C ARG A 21 6.48 5.01 -3.41
N ALA A 22 6.87 5.14 -2.14
CA ALA A 22 7.80 4.23 -1.49
C ALA A 22 7.26 2.79 -1.48
N ALA A 23 6.01 2.59 -1.04
CA ALA A 23 5.37 1.29 -1.04
C ALA A 23 5.30 0.66 -2.43
N ARG A 24 4.96 1.45 -3.47
CA ARG A 24 4.96 0.98 -4.87
C ARG A 24 6.35 0.49 -5.31
N ARG A 25 7.41 1.27 -5.03
CA ARG A 25 8.78 0.91 -5.40
C ARG A 25 9.27 -0.32 -4.63
N ALA A 26 8.91 -0.44 -3.35
CA ALA A 26 9.22 -1.64 -2.56
C ALA A 26 8.62 -2.90 -3.19
N LEU A 27 7.35 -2.85 -3.59
CA LEU A 27 6.69 -3.96 -4.28
C LEU A 27 7.33 -4.28 -5.64
N GLU A 28 7.67 -3.26 -6.44
CA GLU A 28 8.36 -3.44 -7.72
C GLU A 28 9.72 -4.12 -7.52
N THR A 29 10.50 -3.68 -6.54
CA THR A 29 11.79 -4.30 -6.19
C THR A 29 11.61 -5.74 -5.74
N ALA A 30 10.69 -5.99 -4.79
CA ALA A 30 10.41 -7.31 -4.25
C ALA A 30 10.06 -8.34 -5.34
N ARG A 31 9.21 -7.94 -6.30
CA ARG A 31 8.88 -8.76 -7.47
C ARG A 31 10.08 -9.04 -8.35
N ARG A 32 10.93 -8.04 -8.58
CA ARG A 32 12.13 -8.17 -9.42
C ARG A 32 13.18 -9.08 -8.78
N THR A 33 13.34 -9.02 -7.46
CA THR A 33 14.37 -9.78 -6.73
C THR A 33 13.89 -11.11 -6.18
N GLY A 34 12.59 -11.43 -6.33
CA GLY A 34 12.00 -12.62 -5.73
C GLY A 34 11.91 -12.55 -4.20
N THR A 35 12.03 -11.35 -3.62
CA THR A 35 11.92 -11.14 -2.17
C THR A 35 10.44 -11.01 -1.77
N PRO A 36 10.00 -11.59 -0.64
CA PRO A 36 8.62 -11.41 -0.16
C PRO A 36 8.28 -9.94 0.14
N CYS A 37 7.03 -9.54 -0.05
CA CYS A 37 6.53 -8.23 0.36
C CYS A 37 5.19 -8.41 1.09
N TYR A 38 5.22 -8.28 2.41
CA TYR A 38 4.07 -8.56 3.25
C TYR A 38 3.24 -7.32 3.56
N VAL A 39 1.92 -7.49 3.56
CA VAL A 39 0.97 -6.51 4.09
C VAL A 39 -0.03 -7.21 5.00
N MET A 40 -0.52 -6.48 6.01
CA MET A 40 -1.63 -6.94 6.83
C MET A 40 -2.94 -6.73 6.08
N GLN A 41 -3.68 -7.79 5.77
CA GLN A 41 -5.02 -7.75 5.20
C GLN A 41 -5.96 -8.59 6.06
N GLN A 42 -7.00 -7.97 6.61
CA GLN A 42 -8.02 -8.68 7.42
C GLN A 42 -7.44 -9.45 8.63
N GLY A 43 -6.33 -8.98 9.20
CA GLY A 43 -5.65 -9.65 10.31
C GLY A 43 -4.68 -10.75 9.88
N GLU A 44 -4.52 -10.99 8.58
CA GLU A 44 -3.58 -11.96 8.02
C GLU A 44 -2.41 -11.27 7.31
N LEU A 45 -1.24 -11.89 7.41
CA LEU A 45 -0.03 -11.44 6.73
C LEU A 45 0.01 -12.03 5.31
N VAL A 46 -0.18 -11.18 4.29
CA VAL A 46 -0.27 -11.61 2.88
C VAL A 46 0.97 -11.15 2.10
N ASP A 47 1.65 -12.08 1.43
CA ASP A 47 2.73 -11.75 0.50
C ASP A 47 2.16 -11.27 -0.85
N ILE A 48 2.20 -9.97 -1.06
CA ILE A 48 1.70 -9.32 -2.28
C ILE A 48 2.71 -9.28 -3.43
N ALA A 49 3.98 -9.63 -3.18
CA ALA A 49 4.96 -9.82 -4.25
C ALA A 49 4.69 -11.13 -4.99
N ARG A 50 4.30 -12.18 -4.26
CA ARG A 50 4.03 -13.52 -4.78
C ARG A 50 2.57 -13.74 -5.19
N ALA A 51 1.62 -13.02 -4.61
CA ALA A 51 0.22 -13.04 -5.04
C ALA A 51 0.10 -12.39 -6.44
N GLY A 52 0.03 -13.22 -7.49
CA GLY A 52 -0.33 -12.76 -8.84
C GLY A 52 -1.62 -11.93 -8.77
N ARG A 53 -1.57 -10.67 -9.26
CA ARG A 53 -2.62 -9.63 -9.19
C ARG A 53 -3.62 -9.85 -8.04
N ILE A 54 -3.37 -9.20 -6.90
CA ILE A 54 -4.37 -9.05 -5.82
C ILE A 54 -5.75 -8.87 -6.50
N PRO A 55 -6.70 -9.80 -6.31
CA PRO A 55 -8.00 -9.68 -6.94
C PRO A 55 -8.55 -8.34 -6.46
N ARG A 56 -8.63 -7.37 -7.38
CA ARG A 56 -9.34 -6.14 -7.11
C ARG A 56 -10.72 -6.60 -6.72
N ARG A 57 -11.08 -6.44 -5.44
CA ARG A 57 -12.45 -6.62 -4.95
C ARG A 57 -13.35 -6.07 -6.06
N ALA A 58 -14.09 -6.94 -6.73
CA ALA A 58 -15.06 -6.52 -7.72
C ALA A 58 -15.89 -5.46 -7.01
N ALA A 59 -15.89 -4.24 -7.56
CA ALA A 59 -16.63 -3.14 -6.99
C ALA A 59 -18.06 -3.64 -6.77
N SER A 60 -18.45 -3.77 -5.49
CA SER A 60 -19.80 -4.17 -5.13
C SER A 60 -20.73 -3.12 -5.71
N ARG A 61 -21.53 -3.56 -6.68
CA ARG A 61 -22.64 -2.82 -7.28
C ARG A 61 -23.78 -2.73 -6.28
#